data_AF-A0A673WRG6-F1
#
_entry.id   AF-A0A673WRG6-F1
#
_cell.length_a   1.000
_cell.length_b   1.000
_cell.length_c   1.000
_cell.angle_alpha   90.00
_cell.angle_beta   90.00
_cell.angle_gamma   90.00
#
_symmetry.space_group_name_H-M   'P 1'
#
loop_
_entity.id
_entity.type
_entity.pdbx_description
1 polymer ?
#
loop_
_entity_poly.entity_id
_entity_poly.type
_entity_poly.pdbx_seq_one_letter_code
_entity_poly.pdbx_strand_id
1 'polypeptide(L)'
;MHLHTESNFTSKVRPIDMSSKSDNKPSTCGNRRRTSATKEDVKRMCPQQRARYLRVSAWESSGAGVKRHIPVGHHHCDDRDEEEKRRQDLIIGQLKAAEARNRVRQMRLQYRNMRTQEINLMISCQSSAHTAVRLELLLPTEESKINTIDCLDKLQVG
;
A
#
# COMPACT_ATOMS: atom_id res chain seq x y z
N MET A 1 -11.32 -7.99 70.17
CA MET A 1 -10.06 -8.76 70.22
C MET A 1 -10.26 -10.03 69.40
N HIS A 2 -9.26 -10.40 68.59
CA HIS A 2 -9.20 -11.53 67.65
C HIS A 2 -9.64 -11.25 66.21
N LEU A 3 -8.66 -10.70 65.50
CA LEU A 3 -8.43 -10.80 64.07
C LEU A 3 -8.17 -12.26 63.69
N HIS A 4 -8.70 -12.71 62.55
CA HIS A 4 -8.10 -13.79 61.79
C HIS A 4 -8.00 -13.38 60.32
N THR A 5 -6.81 -12.89 59.97
CA THR A 5 -6.12 -13.14 58.70
C THR A 5 -5.84 -14.66 58.62
N GLU A 6 -5.83 -15.36 57.50
CA GLU A 6 -4.99 -15.20 56.31
C GLU A 6 -5.58 -16.00 55.13
N SER A 7 -5.62 -15.39 53.94
CA SER A 7 -5.83 -16.10 52.66
C SER A 7 -4.46 -16.30 52.01
N ASN A 8 -3.89 -17.49 52.17
CA ASN A 8 -2.62 -17.90 51.56
C ASN A 8 -2.82 -18.25 50.06
N PHE A 9 -2.67 -17.26 49.18
CA PHE A 9 -2.56 -17.50 47.73
C PHE A 9 -1.11 -17.83 47.38
N THR A 10 -0.77 -19.13 47.37
CA THR A 10 0.55 -19.60 46.93
C THR A 10 0.60 -19.67 45.41
N SER A 11 1.19 -18.67 44.76
CA SER A 11 1.49 -18.72 43.32
C SER A 11 2.69 -19.64 43.08
N LYS A 12 2.44 -20.92 42.84
CA LYS A 12 3.46 -21.88 42.39
C LYS A 12 3.74 -21.65 40.90
N VAL A 13 4.61 -20.69 40.60
CA VAL A 13 5.18 -20.49 39.25
C VAL A 13 6.06 -21.71 38.95
N ARG A 14 5.68 -22.51 37.95
CA ARG A 14 6.56 -23.58 37.44
C ARG A 14 7.57 -22.95 36.48
N PRO A 15 8.88 -23.16 36.63
CA PRO A 15 9.84 -22.73 35.64
C PRO A 15 9.64 -23.53 34.35
N ILE A 16 9.55 -22.83 33.22
CA ILE A 16 9.57 -23.44 31.89
C ILE A 16 11.02 -23.85 31.61
N ASP A 17 11.26 -25.15 31.55
CA ASP A 17 12.54 -25.73 31.14
C ASP A 17 12.76 -25.43 29.65
N MET A 18 13.72 -24.55 29.36
CA MET A 18 14.13 -24.14 28.01
C MET A 18 15.27 -25.00 27.46
N SER A 19 15.28 -26.31 27.74
CA SER A 19 16.19 -27.25 27.09
C SER A 19 15.60 -27.83 25.79
N SER A 20 15.64 -27.05 24.70
CA SER A 20 15.56 -27.59 23.34
C SER A 20 16.94 -27.50 22.69
N LYS A 21 17.66 -28.63 22.70
CA LYS A 21 18.88 -28.84 21.91
C LYS A 21 18.55 -28.61 20.43
N SER A 22 19.01 -27.49 19.87
CA SER A 22 19.01 -27.27 18.43
C SER A 22 20.19 -28.04 17.84
N ASP A 23 19.93 -29.19 17.20
CA ASP A 23 20.90 -29.85 16.34
C ASP A 23 21.12 -28.99 15.09
N ASN A 24 22.08 -28.07 15.18
CA ASN A 24 22.49 -27.20 14.08
C ASN A 24 23.40 -28.01 13.14
N LYS A 25 22.81 -28.83 12.26
CA LYS A 25 23.56 -29.46 11.16
C LYS A 25 23.70 -28.46 10.01
N PRO A 26 24.92 -28.09 9.58
CA PRO A 26 25.09 -27.20 8.44
C PRO A 26 24.56 -27.89 7.18
N SER A 27 23.51 -27.33 6.58
CA SER A 27 23.02 -27.81 5.28
C SER A 27 24.04 -27.49 4.21
N THR A 28 24.66 -28.52 3.64
CA THR A 28 25.48 -28.42 2.45
C THR A 28 24.61 -27.91 1.30
N CYS A 29 24.88 -26.69 0.82
CA CYS A 29 24.24 -26.10 -0.34
C CYS A 29 24.76 -26.77 -1.63
N GLY A 30 24.38 -28.02 -1.83
CA GLY A 30 24.50 -28.71 -3.11
C GLY A 30 23.46 -28.15 -4.09
N ASN A 31 23.96 -27.71 -5.24
CA ASN A 31 23.26 -27.20 -6.42
C ASN A 31 21.93 -27.95 -6.72
N ARG A 32 20.78 -27.47 -6.20
CA ARG A 32 19.46 -28.02 -6.56
C ARG A 32 18.91 -27.28 -7.76
N ARG A 33 18.86 -27.98 -8.90
CA ARG A 33 17.95 -27.63 -10.00
C ARG A 33 16.55 -27.46 -9.39
N ARG A 34 15.90 -26.30 -9.60
CA ARG A 34 14.49 -26.09 -9.19
C ARG A 34 13.60 -27.05 -9.97
N THR A 35 13.23 -28.18 -9.37
CA THR A 35 12.14 -29.01 -9.86
C THR A 35 10.86 -28.55 -9.18
N SER A 36 9.85 -28.16 -9.96
CA SER A 36 8.50 -27.87 -9.45
C SER A 36 7.91 -29.12 -8.78
N ALA A 37 7.23 -28.94 -7.65
CA ALA A 37 6.66 -30.06 -6.90
C ALA A 37 5.53 -30.75 -7.69
N THR A 38 5.43 -32.07 -7.61
CA THR A 38 4.33 -32.83 -8.23
C THR A 38 3.02 -32.62 -7.48
N LYS A 39 1.88 -33.00 -8.07
CA LYS A 39 0.55 -32.83 -7.43
C LYS A 39 0.46 -33.62 -6.12
N GLU A 40 1.09 -34.79 -6.09
CA GLU A 40 1.19 -35.68 -4.94
C GLU A 40 2.04 -35.06 -3.82
N ASP A 41 3.14 -34.39 -4.18
CA ASP A 41 4.00 -33.68 -3.22
C ASP A 41 3.25 -32.52 -2.56
N VAL A 42 2.47 -31.75 -3.34
CA VAL A 42 1.66 -30.64 -2.82
C VAL A 42 0.57 -31.13 -1.86
N LYS A 43 0.06 -32.35 -2.07
CA LYS A 43 -0.94 -32.97 -1.17
C LYS A 43 -0.32 -33.42 0.17
N ARG A 44 0.97 -33.77 0.17
CA ARG A 44 1.72 -34.18 1.38
C ARG A 44 2.23 -32.99 2.21
N MET A 45 2.17 -31.76 1.68
CA MET A 45 2.58 -30.55 2.40
C MET A 45 1.65 -30.23 3.56
N CYS A 46 2.22 -29.62 4.61
CA CYS A 46 1.39 -29.02 5.66
C CYS A 46 0.60 -27.82 5.11
N PRO A 47 -0.53 -27.42 5.74
CA PRO A 47 -1.39 -26.36 5.23
C PRO A 47 -0.68 -25.03 4.92
N GLN A 48 0.23 -24.57 5.81
CA GLN A 48 1.01 -23.34 5.55
C GLN A 48 1.94 -23.47 4.33
N GLN A 49 2.62 -24.60 4.16
CA GLN A 49 3.54 -24.81 3.04
C GLN A 49 2.79 -24.91 1.72
N ARG A 50 1.65 -25.62 1.72
CA ARG A 50 0.76 -25.72 0.56
C ARG A 50 0.24 -24.35 0.13
N ALA A 51 -0.19 -23.51 1.07
CA ALA A 51 -0.64 -22.15 0.79
C ALA A 51 0.47 -21.28 0.18
N ARG A 52 1.69 -21.37 0.72
CA ARG A 52 2.86 -20.66 0.17
C ARG A 52 3.19 -21.12 -1.25
N TYR A 53 3.21 -22.43 -1.49
CA TYR A 53 3.50 -22.99 -2.81
C TYR A 53 2.46 -22.57 -3.85
N LEU A 54 1.17 -22.70 -3.53
CA LEU A 54 0.08 -22.31 -4.44
C LEU A 54 0.13 -20.82 -4.80
N ARG A 55 0.49 -19.96 -3.85
CA ARG A 55 0.68 -18.52 -4.11
C ARG A 55 1.79 -18.27 -5.12
N VAL A 56 2.92 -18.97 -4.98
CA VAL A 56 4.07 -18.85 -5.88
C VAL A 56 3.75 -19.44 -7.26
N SER A 57 3.12 -20.63 -7.32
CA SER A 57 2.77 -21.26 -8.60
C SER A 57 1.70 -20.49 -9.37
N ALA A 58 0.76 -19.85 -8.68
CA ALA A 58 -0.25 -18.99 -9.31
C ALA A 58 0.38 -17.73 -9.91
N TRP A 59 1.38 -17.16 -9.22
CA TRP A 59 2.19 -16.06 -9.75
C TRP A 59 3.02 -16.48 -10.96
N GLU A 60 3.66 -17.65 -10.91
CA GLU A 60 4.44 -18.20 -12.03
C GLU A 60 3.56 -18.54 -13.25
N SER A 61 2.35 -19.06 -13.03
CA SER A 61 1.38 -19.33 -14.11
C SER A 61 0.84 -18.06 -14.74
N SER A 62 0.69 -16.97 -13.97
CA SER A 62 0.31 -15.66 -14.49
C SER A 62 1.45 -14.98 -15.26
N GLY A 63 2.69 -15.41 -15.01
CA GLY A 63 3.88 -15.01 -15.77
C GLY A 63 4.20 -15.90 -16.98
N ALA A 64 3.37 -16.90 -17.31
CA ALA A 64 3.63 -17.87 -18.39
C ALA A 64 3.54 -17.31 -19.82
N GLY A 65 3.66 -15.99 -19.99
CA GLY A 65 4.03 -15.35 -21.25
C GLY A 65 5.54 -15.28 -21.49
N VAL A 66 6.38 -15.83 -20.60
CA VAL A 66 7.84 -15.90 -20.82
C VAL A 66 8.13 -16.99 -21.85
N LYS A 67 8.10 -16.59 -23.13
CA LYS A 67 8.63 -17.36 -24.26
C LYS A 67 10.04 -17.83 -23.89
N ARG A 68 10.24 -19.16 -23.84
CA ARG A 68 11.57 -19.75 -23.76
C ARG A 68 12.39 -19.17 -24.91
N HIS A 69 13.45 -18.45 -24.57
CA HIS A 69 14.36 -17.84 -25.53
C HIS A 69 15.04 -18.97 -26.29
N ILE A 70 14.52 -19.31 -27.47
CA ILE A 70 15.31 -20.00 -28.49
C ILE A 70 16.42 -19.00 -28.84
N PRO A 71 17.71 -19.38 -28.88
CA PRO A 71 18.76 -18.48 -29.30
C PRO A 71 18.58 -18.25 -30.81
N VAL A 72 17.71 -17.31 -31.14
CA VAL A 72 17.66 -16.68 -32.46
C VAL A 72 18.97 -15.91 -32.56
N GLY A 73 19.68 -16.09 -33.68
CA GLY A 73 21.01 -15.54 -33.92
C GLY A 73 21.13 -14.10 -33.45
N HIS A 74 22.30 -13.78 -32.89
CA HIS A 74 22.66 -12.48 -32.36
C HIS A 74 22.46 -11.42 -33.46
N HIS A 75 21.25 -10.83 -33.53
CA HIS A 75 21.03 -9.60 -34.24
C HIS A 75 21.86 -8.57 -33.50
N HIS A 76 22.84 -7.99 -34.20
CA HIS A 76 23.60 -6.88 -33.69
C HIS A 76 22.59 -5.75 -33.45
N CYS A 77 22.18 -5.54 -32.20
CA CYS A 77 21.44 -4.36 -31.84
C CYS A 77 22.43 -3.22 -32.00
N ASP A 78 22.21 -2.32 -32.95
CA ASP A 78 23.05 -1.12 -33.03
C ASP A 78 22.91 -0.35 -31.72
N ASP A 79 24.01 0.12 -31.12
CA ASP A 79 24.00 0.88 -29.85
C ASP A 79 23.05 2.08 -29.87
N ARG A 80 22.75 2.59 -31.08
CA ARG A 80 21.75 3.65 -31.33
C ARG A 80 20.32 3.22 -30.99
N ASP A 81 19.94 1.97 -31.27
CA ASP A 81 18.59 1.47 -31.01
C ASP A 81 18.36 1.26 -29.50
N GLU A 82 19.38 0.84 -28.77
CA GLU A 82 19.32 0.72 -27.31
C GLU A 82 19.26 2.08 -26.62
N GLU A 83 19.98 3.08 -27.12
CA GLU A 83 19.91 4.45 -26.58
C GLU A 83 18.55 5.10 -26.86
N GLU A 84 17.99 4.91 -28.05
CA GLU A 84 16.65 5.40 -28.37
C GLU A 84 15.57 4.72 -27.50
N LYS A 85 15.71 3.42 -27.26
CA LYS A 85 14.83 2.68 -26.35
C LYS A 85 14.91 3.19 -24.91
N ARG A 86 16.10 3.53 -24.40
CA ARG A 86 16.24 4.15 -23.06
C ARG A 86 15.53 5.49 -22.97
N ARG A 87 15.62 6.32 -24.01
CA ARG A 87 14.91 7.61 -24.07
C ARG A 87 13.40 7.40 -24.08
N GLN A 88 12.91 6.43 -24.86
CA GLN A 88 11.50 6.07 -24.89
C GLN A 88 11.02 5.56 -23.52
N ASP A 89 11.78 4.68 -22.87
CA ASP A 89 11.46 4.16 -21.53
C ASP A 89 11.41 5.27 -20.48
N LEU A 90 12.31 6.26 -20.57
CA LEU A 90 12.30 7.42 -19.69
C LEU A 90 11.04 8.28 -19.89
N ILE A 91 10.67 8.57 -21.15
CA ILE A 91 9.45 9.32 -21.47
C ILE A 91 8.21 8.55 -21.00
N ILE A 92 8.13 7.25 -21.29
CA ILE A 92 7.03 6.38 -20.84
C ILE A 92 6.94 6.38 -19.31
N GLY A 93 8.07 6.30 -18.61
CA GLY A 93 8.12 6.37 -17.15
C GLY A 93 7.58 7.70 -16.60
N GLN A 94 7.99 8.81 -17.21
CA GLN A 94 7.49 10.14 -16.85
C GLN A 94 5.98 10.28 -17.09
N LEU A 95 5.50 9.83 -18.25
CA LEU A 95 4.08 9.87 -18.60
C LEU A 95 3.24 9.02 -17.65
N LYS A 96 3.68 7.79 -17.34
CA LYS A 96 3.01 6.91 -16.37
C LYS A 96 2.96 7.53 -14.97
N ALA A 97 4.05 8.17 -14.54
CA ALA A 97 4.10 8.86 -13.25
C ALA A 97 3.14 10.08 -13.22
N ALA A 98 3.09 10.85 -14.31
CA ALA A 98 2.16 11.96 -14.45
C ALA A 98 0.70 11.49 -14.43
N GLU A 99 0.39 10.40 -15.14
CA GLU A 99 -0.93 9.78 -15.16
C GLU A 99 -1.36 9.29 -13.77
N ALA A 100 -0.48 8.59 -13.05
CA ALA A 100 -0.78 8.11 -11.70
C ALA A 100 -1.09 9.27 -10.74
N ARG A 101 -0.31 10.35 -10.80
CA ARG A 101 -0.57 11.58 -10.03
C ARG A 101 -1.91 12.20 -10.41
N ASN A 102 -2.20 12.28 -11.71
CA ASN A 102 -3.46 12.82 -12.19
C ASN A 102 -4.65 11.98 -11.69
N ARG A 103 -4.56 10.65 -11.73
CA ARG A 103 -5.59 9.75 -11.20
C ARG A 103 -5.83 10.02 -9.71
N VAL A 104 -4.78 10.15 -8.90
CA VAL A 104 -4.91 10.49 -7.47
C VAL A 104 -5.57 11.85 -7.28
N ARG A 105 -5.16 12.85 -8.07
CA ARG A 105 -5.77 14.19 -8.05
C ARG A 105 -7.27 14.13 -8.36
N GLN A 106 -7.65 13.41 -9.42
CA GLN A 106 -9.05 13.28 -9.82
C GLN A 106 -9.89 12.57 -8.75
N MET A 107 -9.37 11.50 -8.14
CA MET A 107 -10.07 10.86 -7.01
C MET A 107 -10.26 11.82 -5.83
N ARG A 108 -9.24 12.61 -5.48
CA ARG A 108 -9.35 13.60 -4.40
C ARG A 108 -10.38 14.68 -4.72
N LEU A 109 -10.40 15.16 -5.97
CA LEU A 109 -11.38 16.15 -6.43
C LEU A 109 -12.79 15.58 -6.39
N GLN A 110 -12.99 14.37 -6.90
CA GLN A 110 -14.28 13.67 -6.85
C GLN A 110 -14.74 13.47 -5.40
N TYR A 111 -13.86 13.02 -4.51
CA TYR A 111 -14.17 12.87 -3.09
C TYR A 111 -14.60 14.21 -2.46
N ARG A 112 -13.85 15.29 -2.69
CA ARG A 112 -14.21 16.63 -2.19
C ARG A 112 -15.58 17.06 -2.72
N ASN A 113 -15.84 16.86 -4.01
CA ASN A 113 -17.11 17.24 -4.63
C ASN A 113 -18.28 16.44 -4.04
N MET A 114 -18.14 15.10 -3.95
CA MET A 114 -19.19 14.24 -3.38
C MET A 114 -19.44 14.57 -1.92
N ARG A 115 -18.38 14.75 -1.11
CA ARG A 115 -18.50 15.14 0.30
C ARG A 115 -19.21 16.48 0.45
N THR A 116 -18.91 17.45 -0.42
CA THR A 116 -19.58 18.76 -0.40
C THR A 116 -21.07 18.62 -0.70
N GLN A 117 -21.42 17.83 -1.73
CA GLN A 117 -22.82 17.56 -2.09
C GLN A 117 -23.58 16.85 -0.97
N GLU A 118 -22.95 15.86 -0.33
CA GLU A 118 -23.54 15.12 0.79
C GLU A 118 -23.81 16.03 2.00
N ILE A 119 -22.84 16.86 2.38
CA ILE A 119 -23.01 17.82 3.48
C ILE A 119 -24.12 18.83 3.16
N ASN A 120 -24.17 19.34 1.93
CA ASN A 120 -25.23 20.26 1.50
C ASN A 120 -26.62 19.60 1.56
N LEU A 121 -26.73 18.33 1.16
CA LEU A 121 -27.95 17.57 1.32
C LEU A 121 -28.33 17.41 2.81
N MET A 122 -27.37 17.06 3.66
CA MET A 122 -27.61 16.95 5.11
C MET A 122 -28.11 18.28 5.69
N ILE A 123 -27.51 19.41 5.30
CA ILE A 123 -27.92 20.77 5.69
C ILE A 123 -29.37 21.02 5.28
N SER A 124 -29.75 20.69 4.04
CA SER A 124 -31.11 20.91 3.53
C SER A 124 -32.19 20.13 4.30
N CYS A 125 -31.81 19.01 4.92
CA CYS A 125 -32.71 18.17 5.72
C CYS A 125 -32.75 18.57 7.20
N GLN A 126 -31.94 19.54 7.66
CA GLN A 126 -31.94 19.93 9.07
C GLN A 126 -33.17 20.76 9.43
N SER A 127 -33.79 20.42 10.57
CA SER A 127 -34.89 21.19 11.14
C SER A 127 -34.45 22.41 11.95
N SER A 128 -33.19 22.42 12.41
CA SER A 128 -32.62 23.49 13.23
C SER A 128 -31.52 24.24 12.48
N ALA A 129 -31.61 25.57 12.48
CA ALA A 129 -30.58 26.43 11.89
C ALA A 129 -29.20 26.22 12.52
N HIS A 130 -29.15 26.00 13.85
CA HIS A 130 -27.88 25.80 14.54
C HIS A 130 -27.19 24.49 14.12
N THR A 131 -27.94 23.42 13.87
CA THR A 131 -27.34 22.16 13.38
C THR A 131 -26.89 22.28 11.93
N ALA A 132 -27.64 22.98 11.09
CA ALA A 132 -27.22 23.32 9.72
C ALA A 132 -25.90 24.10 9.69
N VAL A 133 -25.77 25.15 10.50
CA VAL A 133 -24.52 25.95 10.59
C VAL A 133 -23.34 25.09 11.05
N ARG A 134 -23.54 24.18 12.02
CA ARG A 134 -22.47 23.26 12.45
C ARG A 134 -21.99 22.33 11.34
N LEU A 135 -22.89 21.91 10.45
CA LEU A 135 -22.53 21.08 9.29
C LEU A 135 -21.82 21.89 8.22
N GLU A 136 -22.20 23.16 8.02
CA GLU A 136 -21.54 24.07 7.08
C GLU A 136 -20.04 24.25 7.42
N LEU A 137 -19.69 24.29 8.72
CA LEU A 137 -18.30 24.34 9.17
C LEU A 137 -17.44 23.14 8.74
N LEU A 138 -18.06 22.02 8.30
CA LEU A 138 -17.34 20.84 7.79
C LEU A 138 -16.96 20.98 6.30
N LEU A 139 -17.51 21.99 5.62
CA LEU A 139 -17.15 22.31 4.25
C LEU A 139 -15.80 23.05 4.22
N PRO A 140 -15.02 22.89 3.13
CA PRO A 140 -13.88 23.75 2.90
C PRO A 140 -14.34 25.21 2.87
N THR A 141 -13.70 26.08 3.64
CA THR A 141 -13.85 27.52 3.48
C THR A 141 -13.25 27.89 2.14
N GLU A 142 -14.10 28.22 1.17
CA GLU A 142 -13.64 28.86 -0.06
C GLU A 142 -13.15 30.26 0.34
N GLU A 143 -11.82 30.45 0.42
CA GLU A 143 -11.25 31.79 0.52
C GLU A 143 -11.69 32.53 -0.75
N SER A 144 -12.69 33.39 -0.61
CA SER A 144 -12.99 34.36 -1.64
C SER A 144 -11.68 35.10 -1.87
N LYS A 145 -11.22 35.14 -3.13
CA LYS A 145 -10.10 35.99 -3.52
C LYS A 145 -10.58 37.42 -3.36
N ILE A 146 -10.55 37.91 -2.12
CA ILE A 146 -10.71 39.31 -1.83
C ILE A 146 -9.45 39.91 -2.42
N ASN A 147 -9.59 40.46 -3.63
CA ASN A 147 -8.59 41.35 -4.19
C ASN A 147 -8.57 42.57 -3.26
N THR A 148 -7.82 42.50 -2.16
CA THR A 148 -7.48 43.66 -1.35
C THR A 148 -6.56 44.49 -2.22
N ILE A 149 -7.15 45.31 -3.09
CA ILE A 149 -6.44 46.43 -3.71
C ILE A 149 -6.02 47.27 -2.51
N ASP A 150 -4.74 47.17 -2.16
CA ASP A 150 -4.17 47.95 -1.08
C ASP A 150 -4.23 49.43 -1.49
N CYS A 151 -5.10 50.18 -0.83
CA CYS A 151 -5.27 51.60 -1.10
C CYS A 151 -4.23 52.47 -0.38
N LEU A 152 -3.29 51.89 0.37
CA LEU A 152 -2.28 52.65 1.12
C LEU A 152 -1.25 53.35 0.22
N ASP A 153 -1.05 52.89 -1.02
CA ASP A 153 -0.09 53.50 -1.97
C ASP A 153 -0.55 54.87 -2.53
N LYS A 154 -1.76 55.34 -2.24
CA LYS A 154 -2.29 56.61 -2.77
C LYS A 154 -2.08 57.82 -1.85
N LEU A 155 -1.51 57.64 -0.66
CA LEU A 155 -1.37 58.70 0.34
C LEU A 155 0.03 59.30 0.47
N GLN A 156 0.99 58.90 -0.37
CA GLN A 156 2.37 59.37 -0.26
C GLN A 156 2.83 60.19 -1.48
N VAL A 157 2.16 61.32 -1.72
CA VAL A 157 2.77 62.49 -2.36
C VAL A 157 2.12 63.73 -1.73
N GLY A 158 2.84 64.35 -0.80
CA GLY A 158 2.51 65.61 -0.14
C GLY A 158 3.80 66.26 0.33
#